data_AF-A0A838AGB1-F1
#
_entry.id   AF-A0A838AGB1-F1
#
_cell.length_a   1.000
_cell.length_b   1.000
_cell.length_c   1.000
_cell.angle_alpha   90.00
_cell.angle_beta   90.00
_cell.angle_gamma   90.00
#
_symmetry.space_group_name_H-M   'P 1'
#
loop_
_entity.id
_entity.type
_entity.pdbx_description
1 polymer ?
#
loop_
_entity_poly.entity_id
_entity_poly.type
_entity_poly.pdbx_seq_one_letter_code
_entity_poly.pdbx_strand_id
1 'polypeptide(L)'
;MGIILGIASVGIGIAIQIWSPIPYGFVLAILLSTGVAIYFIIIWSRDWNAKISNLPSAKSPLVLLQERYAKGEITKDEFDTIKSDLKD
;
A
#
# COMPACT_ATOMS: atom_id res chain seq x y z
N MET A 1 13.39 57.68 -16.46
CA MET A 1 13.34 56.96 -15.17
C MET A 1 12.80 55.52 -15.30
N GLY A 2 11.87 55.22 -16.20
CA GLY A 2 11.26 53.87 -16.31
C GLY A 2 12.13 52.72 -16.84
N ILE A 3 13.17 52.99 -17.63
CA ILE A 3 14.03 51.94 -18.22
C ILE A 3 14.96 51.31 -17.17
N ILE A 4 15.44 52.12 -16.21
CA ILE A 4 16.35 51.67 -15.14
C ILE A 4 15.62 50.74 -14.15
N LEU A 5 14.34 51.04 -13.86
CA LEU A 5 13.48 50.20 -13.02
C LEU A 5 13.14 48.85 -13.66
N GLY A 6 13.05 48.79 -14.99
CA GLY A 6 12.85 47.53 -15.73
C GLY A 6 14.06 46.60 -15.71
N ILE A 7 15.27 47.15 -15.70
CA ILE A 7 16.51 46.34 -15.63
C ILE A 7 16.67 45.74 -14.22
N ALA A 8 16.26 46.46 -13.18
CA ALA A 8 16.27 45.96 -11.81
C ALA A 8 15.31 44.78 -11.59
N SER A 9 14.10 44.81 -12.15
CA SER A 9 13.14 43.71 -12.00
C SER A 9 13.53 42.46 -12.81
N VAL A 10 14.10 42.64 -14.00
CA VAL A 10 14.65 41.54 -14.82
C VAL A 10 15.89 40.93 -14.14
N GLY A 11 16.79 41.74 -13.59
CA GLY A 11 17.97 41.28 -12.86
C GLY A 11 17.63 40.48 -11.60
N ILE A 12 16.61 40.90 -10.83
CA ILE A 12 16.16 40.20 -9.63
C ILE A 12 15.53 38.84 -9.97
N GLY A 13 14.71 38.77 -11.03
CA GLY A 13 14.12 37.49 -11.48
C GLY A 13 15.16 36.47 -11.92
N ILE A 14 16.21 36.90 -12.63
CA ILE A 14 17.31 36.04 -13.06
C ILE A 14 18.22 35.68 -11.87
N ALA A 15 18.48 36.62 -10.96
CA ALA A 15 19.32 36.40 -9.77
C ALA A 15 18.71 35.38 -8.79
N ILE A 16 17.39 35.37 -8.61
CA ILE A 16 16.69 34.34 -7.81
C ILE A 16 16.85 32.94 -8.42
N GLN A 17 16.95 32.85 -9.74
CA GLN A 17 17.17 31.59 -10.46
C GLN A 17 18.63 31.12 -10.44
N ILE A 18 19.59 32.04 -10.27
CA ILE A 18 21.03 31.76 -10.16
C ILE A 18 21.46 31.51 -8.70
N TRP A 19 20.77 32.11 -7.73
CA TRP A 19 20.97 31.93 -6.28
C TRP A 19 19.84 31.10 -5.68
N SER A 20 19.56 29.92 -6.24
CA SER A 20 18.85 28.89 -5.50
C SER A 20 19.85 27.80 -5.17
N PRO A 21 20.17 27.57 -3.87
CA PRO A 21 21.10 26.52 -3.47
C PRO A 21 20.50 25.11 -3.58
N ILE A 22 19.32 24.96 -4.20
CA ILE A 22 18.72 23.66 -4.43
C ILE A 22 19.27 23.14 -5.77
N PRO A 23 20.20 22.17 -5.77
CA PRO A 23 20.60 21.55 -7.01
C PRO A 23 19.37 20.87 -7.61
N TYR A 24 18.98 21.24 -8.82
CA TYR A 24 17.83 20.65 -9.52
C TYR A 24 17.92 19.11 -9.59
N GLY A 25 19.14 18.56 -9.50
CA GLY A 25 19.37 17.12 -9.33
C GLY A 25 18.78 16.52 -8.06
N PHE A 26 18.71 17.26 -6.95
CA PHE A 26 18.09 16.80 -5.70
C PHE A 26 16.56 16.70 -5.81
N VAL A 27 15.92 17.66 -6.48
CA VAL A 27 14.47 17.63 -6.73
C VAL A 27 14.12 16.46 -7.65
N LEU A 28 14.90 16.25 -8.71
CA LEU A 28 14.74 15.10 -9.62
C LEU A 28 15.01 13.76 -8.89
N ALA A 29 16.03 13.71 -8.03
CA ALA A 29 16.33 12.51 -7.25
C ALA A 29 15.18 12.15 -6.30
N ILE A 30 14.56 13.13 -5.63
CA ILE A 30 13.40 12.91 -4.76
C ILE A 30 12.19 12.43 -5.56
N LEU A 31 11.92 13.02 -6.73
CA LEU A 31 10.81 12.60 -7.59
C LEU A 31 10.97 11.15 -8.05
N LEU A 32 12.18 10.77 -8.50
CA LEU A 32 12.49 9.41 -8.93
C LEU A 32 12.46 8.42 -7.74
N SER A 33 13.04 8.80 -6.59
CA SER A 33 13.05 7.94 -5.40
C SER A 33 11.64 7.69 -4.87
N THR A 34 10.75 8.70 -4.95
CA THR A 34 9.36 8.57 -4.50
C THR A 34 8.60 7.53 -5.32
N GLY A 35 8.77 7.54 -6.65
CA GLY A 35 8.16 6.52 -7.52
C GLY A 35 8.65 5.10 -7.20
N VAL A 36 9.95 4.93 -6.99
CA VAL A 36 10.55 3.64 -6.61
C VAL A 36 10.07 3.17 -5.24
N ALA A 37 10.01 4.07 -4.26
CA ALA A 37 9.52 3.77 -2.92
C ALA A 37 8.06 3.27 -2.96
N ILE A 38 7.18 3.94 -3.71
CA ILE A 38 5.78 3.52 -3.87
C ILE A 38 5.69 2.14 -4.51
N TYR A 39 6.47 1.88 -5.57
CA TYR A 39 6.53 0.56 -6.23
C TYR A 39 6.93 -0.56 -5.26
N PHE A 40 7.98 -0.34 -4.47
CA PHE A 40 8.43 -1.30 -3.45
C PHE A 40 7.40 -1.50 -2.34
N ILE A 41 6.76 -0.43 -1.86
CA ILE A 41 5.70 -0.49 -0.85
C ILE A 41 4.53 -1.33 -1.36
N ILE A 42 4.11 -1.17 -2.62
CA ILE A 42 3.00 -1.93 -3.20
C ILE A 42 3.36 -3.41 -3.32
N ILE A 43 4.55 -3.75 -3.84
CA ILE A 43 4.98 -5.14 -3.97
C ILE A 43 5.08 -5.82 -2.61
N TRP A 44 5.72 -5.16 -1.65
CA TRP A 44 5.88 -5.72 -0.31
C TRP A 44 4.54 -5.83 0.43
N SER A 45 3.65 -4.86 0.26
CA SER A 45 2.31 -4.88 0.84
C SER A 45 1.45 -6.02 0.28
N ARG A 46 1.61 -6.42 -0.99
CA ARG A 46 0.85 -7.54 -1.58
C ARG A 46 1.14 -8.87 -0.87
N ASP A 47 2.39 -9.13 -0.49
CA ASP A 47 2.77 -10.35 0.22
C ASP A 47 2.22 -10.39 1.66
N TRP A 48 2.14 -9.22 2.31
CA TRP A 48 1.52 -9.09 3.63
C TRP A 48 0.00 -9.18 3.56
N ASN A 49 -0.64 -8.54 2.58
CA ASN A 49 -2.08 -8.66 2.39
C ASN A 49 -2.51 -10.07 1.99
N ALA A 50 -1.68 -10.82 1.24
CA ALA A 50 -1.93 -12.24 1.01
C ALA A 50 -1.84 -13.05 2.31
N LYS A 51 -0.93 -12.72 3.23
CA LYS A 51 -0.88 -13.38 4.54
C LYS A 51 -2.02 -12.95 5.46
N ILE A 52 -2.50 -11.70 5.37
CA ILE A 52 -3.64 -11.18 6.16
C ILE A 52 -4.99 -11.64 5.59
N SER A 53 -5.13 -11.82 4.28
CA SER A 53 -6.31 -12.50 3.72
C SER A 53 -6.32 -14.00 4.02
N ASN A 54 -5.15 -14.58 4.31
CA ASN A 54 -5.00 -15.93 4.87
C ASN A 54 -4.93 -15.96 6.40
N LEU A 55 -4.98 -14.81 7.10
CA LEU A 55 -5.38 -14.83 8.51
C LEU A 55 -6.81 -15.37 8.50
N PRO A 56 -7.20 -16.21 9.47
CA PRO A 56 -8.56 -16.73 9.53
C PRO A 56 -9.49 -15.56 9.84
N SER A 57 -9.86 -14.81 8.81
CA SER A 57 -11.01 -13.93 8.76
C SER A 57 -12.18 -14.82 9.08
N ALA A 58 -12.51 -14.91 10.37
CA ALA A 58 -13.59 -15.69 10.94
C ALA A 58 -14.00 -16.84 10.01
N LYS A 59 -13.12 -17.86 9.87
CA LYS A 59 -13.41 -19.01 8.99
C LYS A 59 -14.86 -19.39 9.27
N SER A 60 -15.70 -19.33 8.23
CA SER A 60 -17.11 -19.65 8.37
C SER A 60 -17.24 -20.94 9.17
N PRO A 61 -18.18 -21.05 10.12
CA PRO A 61 -18.35 -22.24 10.96
C PRO A 61 -18.32 -23.56 10.15
N LEU A 62 -18.80 -23.53 8.91
CA LEU A 62 -18.74 -24.64 7.95
C LEU A 62 -17.32 -25.05 7.55
N VAL A 63 -16.41 -24.08 7.35
CA VAL A 63 -15.00 -24.34 6.98
C VAL A 63 -14.25 -24.94 8.16
N LEU A 64 -14.53 -24.48 9.38
CA LEU A 64 -13.96 -25.08 10.60
C LEU A 64 -14.47 -26.51 10.81
N LEU A 65 -15.75 -26.76 10.55
CA LEU A 65 -16.35 -28.09 10.64
C LEU A 65 -15.73 -29.07 9.64
N GLN A 66 -15.52 -28.63 8.38
CA GLN A 66 -14.83 -29.43 7.35
C GLN A 66 -13.38 -29.74 7.72
N GLU A 67 -12.67 -28.78 8.33
CA GLU A 67 -11.28 -28.97 8.77
C GLU A 67 -11.17 -30.05 9.85
N ARG A 68 -12.09 -30.08 10.82
CA ARG A 68 -12.12 -31.10 11.87
C ARG A 68 -12.48 -32.48 11.36
N TYR A 69 -13.40 -32.57 10.40
CA TYR A 69 -13.73 -33.82 9.72
C TYR A 69 -12.52 -34.36 8.94
N ALA A 70 -11.80 -33.48 8.23
CA ALA A 70 -10.58 -33.87 7.49
C ALA A 70 -9.44 -34.31 8.42
N LYS A 71 -9.35 -33.73 9.63
CA LYS A 71 -8.41 -34.18 10.67
C LYS A 71 -8.84 -35.48 11.35
N GLY A 72 -10.06 -35.96 11.12
CA GLY A 72 -10.63 -37.12 11.80
C GLY A 72 -10.99 -36.88 13.27
N GLU A 73 -11.12 -35.61 13.68
CA GLU A 73 -11.53 -35.24 15.04
C GLU A 73 -13.03 -35.45 15.27
N ILE A 74 -13.83 -35.47 14.20
CA ILE A 74 -15.28 -35.71 14.23
C ILE A 74 -15.65 -36.78 13.22
N THR A 75 -16.68 -37.53 13.53
CA THR A 75 -17.25 -38.56 12.66
C THR A 75 -18.19 -37.94 11.62
N LYS A 76 -18.55 -38.72 10.59
CA LYS A 76 -19.48 -38.28 9.54
C LYS A 76 -20.86 -37.90 10.11
N ASP A 77 -21.32 -38.64 11.11
CA ASP A 77 -22.63 -38.41 11.73
C ASP A 77 -22.65 -37.08 12.48
N GLU A 78 -21.62 -36.79 13.29
CA GLU A 78 -21.46 -35.51 13.98
C GLU A 78 -21.31 -34.33 13.01
N PHE A 79 -20.60 -34.55 11.90
CA PHE A 79 -20.45 -33.55 10.85
C PHE A 79 -21.80 -33.19 10.22
N ASP A 80 -22.63 -34.18 9.88
CA ASP A 80 -23.91 -33.94 9.22
C ASP A 80 -24.92 -33.26 10.16
N THR A 81 -24.93 -33.59 11.46
CA THR A 81 -25.78 -32.91 12.46
C THR A 81 -25.39 -31.44 12.66
N ILE A 82 -24.10 -31.14 12.82
CA ILE A 82 -23.67 -29.75 13.03
C ILE A 82 -23.84 -28.94 11.73
N LYS A 83 -23.68 -29.58 10.57
CA LYS A 83 -23.90 -28.95 9.27
C LYS A 83 -25.36 -28.58 9.02
N SER A 84 -26.33 -29.36 9.51
CA SER A 84 -27.75 -28.96 9.45
C SER A 84 -28.02 -27.77 10.36
N ASP A 85 -27.52 -27.79 11.60
CA ASP A 85 -27.68 -26.68 12.56
C ASP A 85 -27.10 -25.35 12.06
N LEU A 86 -26.01 -25.40 11.27
CA LEU A 86 -25.38 -24.20 10.71
C LEU A 86 -26.08 -23.63 9.47
N LYS A 87 -27.07 -24.35 8.91
CA LYS A 87 -27.84 -23.92 7.74
C LYS A 87 -29.20 -23.30 8.11
N ASP A 88 -29.70 -23.59 9.30
CA ASP A 88 -30.93 -23.03 9.88
C ASP A 88 -30.64 -21.71 10.62
#